data_AF-A0A0R3W4P2-F1
#
_entry.id   AF-A0A0R3W4P2-F1
#
_cell.length_a   1.000
_cell.length_b   1.000
_cell.length_c   1.000
_cell.angle_alpha   90.00
_cell.angle_beta   90.00
_cell.angle_gamma   90.00
#
_symmetry.space_group_name_H-M   'P 1'
#
loop_
_entity.id
_entity.type
_entity.pdbx_description
1 polymer ?
#
loop_
_entity_poly.entity_id
_entity_poly.type
_entity_poly.pdbx_seq_one_letter_code
_entity_poly.pdbx_strand_id
1 'polypeptide(L)'
;MRKTINRKTCCPAYAIWCDAEQFRISRSQKKVLRNFNNFLYGRGKFEEATTSPATTACWEDRPVDAPSPKTNPEHTESHCGKAVQKRVGGKIKVSAAKRAKQECDIPATTRDEYQIRRQKRLDKNKPKDLEDYLRSEPREGEAAHFLDIRLYKCSPRSAEFEATLDEELKLYSAYQAAVCKEAPEDLTRDGFIKQLKLIAVGVLDLVPGGLSSVHFFYDTCYKFLRLSTYSALREIAFIRDLHRTFGSRVAAYADPMQYTLGSYVHSCAKMQYKTHFSPSRLICPDTYTMVPLQKCQRMLDEKRRYRFADAGVKKAPPVKRRKAVLLLPYSHSLVNRLPSCEFTIEDNVLITNVADGLALLNYFDIENVNEWLRLIPSTGAMRIDCSRSELPSS
;
A
#
# COMPACT_ATOMS: atom_id res chain seq x y z
N MET A 1 -5.29 6.01 -17.50
CA MET A 1 -4.55 5.01 -16.68
C MET A 1 -4.40 3.72 -17.49
N ARG A 2 -3.18 3.33 -17.94
CA ARG A 2 -2.96 2.09 -18.71
C ARG A 2 -2.93 0.89 -17.75
N LYS A 3 -4.00 0.10 -17.67
CA LYS A 3 -4.00 -1.16 -16.91
C LYS A 3 -3.26 -2.24 -17.71
N THR A 4 -2.45 -3.05 -17.03
CA THR A 4 -1.69 -4.12 -17.65
C THR A 4 -2.63 -5.24 -18.14
N ILE A 5 -2.61 -5.55 -19.43
CA ILE A 5 -3.41 -6.66 -19.98
C ILE A 5 -2.71 -7.98 -19.66
N ASN A 6 -3.13 -8.63 -18.57
CA ASN A 6 -2.54 -9.89 -18.08
C ASN A 6 -2.46 -11.01 -19.11
N ARG A 7 -3.31 -10.99 -20.15
CA ARG A 7 -3.27 -11.96 -21.26
C ARG A 7 -2.03 -11.79 -22.15
N LYS A 8 -1.55 -10.56 -22.30
CA LYS A 8 -0.47 -10.19 -23.22
C LYS A 8 0.89 -10.03 -22.52
N THR A 9 0.97 -10.05 -21.18
CA THR A 9 2.22 -9.88 -20.43
C THR A 9 2.82 -11.19 -19.94
N CYS A 10 4.16 -11.28 -19.94
CA CYS A 10 4.89 -12.46 -19.44
C CYS A 10 4.77 -12.65 -17.91
N CYS A 11 4.55 -11.56 -17.18
CA CYS A 11 4.35 -11.53 -15.73
C CYS A 11 2.99 -10.87 -15.41
N PRO A 12 1.96 -11.65 -15.02
CA PRO A 12 0.66 -11.10 -14.71
C PRO A 12 0.69 -10.30 -13.40
N ALA A 13 -0.04 -9.19 -13.39
CA ALA A 13 -0.24 -8.32 -12.24
C ALA A 13 -1.62 -8.57 -11.63
N TYR A 14 -1.65 -8.85 -10.34
CA TYR A 14 -2.88 -9.12 -9.58
C TYR A 14 -3.15 -7.97 -8.60
N ALA A 15 -4.39 -7.50 -8.51
CA ALA A 15 -4.73 -6.53 -7.48
C ALA A 15 -4.70 -7.20 -6.10
N ILE A 16 -3.96 -6.61 -5.16
CA ILE A 16 -3.83 -7.10 -3.78
C ILE A 16 -4.52 -6.14 -2.81
N TRP A 17 -5.35 -6.71 -1.96
CA TRP A 17 -6.17 -5.98 -0.99
C TRP A 17 -5.85 -6.48 0.40
N CYS A 18 -5.71 -5.56 1.35
CA CYS A 18 -5.59 -5.81 2.77
C CYS A 18 -6.85 -5.30 3.47
N ASP A 19 -7.37 -6.09 4.40
CA ASP A 19 -8.40 -5.62 5.32
C ASP A 19 -7.75 -4.63 6.30
N ALA A 20 -8.10 -3.35 6.19
CA ALA A 20 -7.45 -2.34 7.02
C ALA A 20 -7.86 -2.50 8.48
N GLU A 21 -9.11 -2.83 8.79
CA GLU A 21 -9.59 -2.97 10.16
C GLU A 21 -8.96 -4.18 10.87
N GLN A 22 -8.89 -5.32 10.20
CA GLN A 22 -8.32 -6.55 10.75
C GLN A 22 -6.79 -6.59 10.71
N PHE A 23 -6.15 -5.66 10.01
CA PHE A 23 -4.69 -5.62 9.91
C PHE A 23 -4.02 -5.56 11.28
N ARG A 24 -3.05 -6.45 11.50
CA ARG A 24 -2.21 -6.44 12.71
C ARG A 24 -0.75 -6.31 12.32
N ILE A 25 -0.09 -5.31 12.91
CA ILE A 25 1.30 -5.01 12.60
C ILE A 25 2.24 -6.16 13.01
N SER A 26 3.00 -6.65 12.04
CA SER A 26 3.96 -7.75 12.20
C SER A 26 5.27 -7.32 12.88
N ARG A 27 6.10 -8.28 13.29
CA ARG A 27 7.42 -8.01 13.88
C ARG A 27 8.35 -7.27 12.91
N SER A 28 8.30 -7.60 11.61
CA SER A 28 9.11 -6.95 10.58
C SER A 28 8.65 -5.50 10.34
N GLN A 29 7.35 -5.24 10.29
CA GLN A 29 6.79 -3.88 10.19
C GLN A 29 7.10 -3.04 11.44
N LYS A 30 7.02 -3.62 12.65
CA LYS A 30 7.49 -2.95 13.88
C LYS A 30 8.97 -2.60 13.82
N LYS A 31 9.80 -3.41 13.16
CA LYS A 31 11.22 -3.08 12.93
C LYS A 31 11.37 -1.88 11.99
N VAL A 32 10.53 -1.75 10.96
CA VAL A 32 10.50 -0.57 10.08
C VAL A 32 10.16 0.69 10.88
N LEU A 33 9.07 0.69 11.65
CA LEU A 33 8.69 1.86 12.46
C LEU A 33 9.76 2.23 13.49
N ARG A 34 10.38 1.24 14.16
CA ARG A 34 11.49 1.51 15.07
C ARG A 34 12.71 2.10 14.37
N ASN A 35 13.05 1.60 13.18
CA ASN A 35 14.16 2.13 12.40
C ASN A 35 13.88 3.58 11.96
N PHE A 36 12.64 3.86 11.57
CA PHE A 36 12.20 5.20 11.22
C PHE A 36 12.30 6.16 12.41
N ASN A 37 11.75 5.79 13.58
CA ASN A 37 11.87 6.62 14.78
C ASN A 37 13.32 6.80 15.22
N ASN A 38 14.15 5.76 15.12
CA ASN A 38 15.57 5.86 15.40
C ASN A 38 16.25 6.90 14.49
N PHE A 39 15.92 6.90 13.19
CA PHE A 39 16.38 7.94 12.28
C PHE A 39 15.91 9.33 12.73
N LEU A 40 14.63 9.51 13.04
CA LEU A 40 14.10 10.81 13.52
C LEU A 40 14.83 11.33 14.77
N TYR A 41 15.13 10.45 15.73
CA TYR A 41 15.87 10.81 16.95
C TYR A 41 17.39 10.92 16.77
N GLY A 42 17.94 10.75 15.55
CA GLY A 42 19.38 10.72 15.32
C GLY A 42 20.09 9.54 16.02
N ARG A 43 19.36 8.46 16.28
CA ARG A 43 19.83 7.28 17.02
C ARG A 43 20.22 6.16 16.07
N GLY A 44 21.50 5.84 16.02
CA GLY A 44 22.02 4.71 15.24
C GLY A 44 22.93 5.17 14.11
N LYS A 45 23.69 4.23 13.55
CA LYS A 45 24.56 4.49 12.42
C LYS A 45 23.73 4.36 11.14
N PHE A 46 23.18 5.47 10.69
CA PHE A 46 22.71 5.60 9.33
C PHE A 46 23.85 6.23 8.56
N GLU A 47 24.20 5.69 7.39
CA GLU A 47 25.07 6.43 6.48
C GLU A 47 24.28 7.67 6.09
N GLU A 48 24.67 8.81 6.65
CA GLU A 48 24.24 10.10 6.14
C GLU A 48 24.59 10.12 4.66
N ALA A 49 23.63 10.53 3.83
CA ALA A 49 23.91 10.94 2.47
C ALA A 49 24.77 12.21 2.55
N THR A 50 26.06 12.02 2.86
CA THR A 50 27.08 13.02 2.69
C THR A 50 27.03 13.43 1.24
N THR A 51 27.06 14.74 1.02
CA THR A 51 27.22 15.40 -0.26
C THR A 51 28.55 14.96 -0.88
N SER A 52 28.59 13.75 -1.42
CA SER A 52 29.71 13.21 -2.18
C SER A 52 29.38 13.43 -3.66
N PRO A 53 30.30 14.02 -4.45
CA PRO A 53 30.09 14.16 -5.87
C PRO A 53 29.88 12.77 -6.48
N ALA A 54 28.94 12.68 -7.41
CA ALA A 54 28.68 11.50 -8.20
C ALA A 54 29.99 11.01 -8.82
N THR A 55 30.59 9.97 -8.24
CA THR A 55 31.69 9.25 -8.88
C THR A 55 31.17 7.89 -9.30
N THR A 56 31.01 7.83 -10.62
CA THR A 56 30.91 6.68 -11.51
C THR A 56 31.86 5.55 -11.12
N ALA A 57 31.38 4.56 -10.36
CA ALA A 57 31.94 3.20 -10.37
C ALA A 57 31.01 2.24 -9.61
N CYS A 58 29.95 1.71 -10.24
CA CYS A 58 29.25 0.50 -9.74
C CYS A 58 28.24 -0.09 -10.73
N TRP A 59 28.56 -0.15 -12.03
CA TRP A 59 27.78 -0.95 -12.99
C TRP A 59 28.73 -1.57 -14.01
N GLU A 60 29.57 -2.49 -13.54
CA GLU A 60 30.04 -3.55 -14.42
C GLU A 60 29.10 -4.74 -14.25
N ASP A 61 28.50 -5.14 -15.38
CA ASP A 61 27.70 -6.33 -15.53
C ASP A 61 28.54 -7.56 -15.14
N ARG A 62 28.11 -8.27 -14.10
CA ARG A 62 28.64 -9.62 -13.85
C ARG A 62 27.76 -10.65 -14.57
N PRO A 63 28.34 -11.51 -15.42
CA PRO A 63 27.57 -12.52 -16.17
C PRO A 63 26.90 -13.52 -15.23
N VAL A 64 25.69 -13.91 -15.63
CA VAL A 64 24.90 -14.97 -15.01
C VAL A 64 25.39 -16.29 -15.59
N ASP A 65 26.27 -17.01 -14.89
CA ASP A 65 26.49 -18.46 -15.09
C ASP A 65 27.30 -19.07 -13.92
N ALA A 66 26.63 -19.85 -13.06
CA ALA A 66 27.14 -21.07 -12.41
C ALA A 66 26.08 -21.64 -11.44
N PRO A 67 25.92 -22.98 -11.38
CA PRO A 67 24.74 -23.62 -10.78
C PRO A 67 24.80 -23.68 -9.26
N SER A 68 23.67 -23.43 -8.62
CA SER A 68 23.45 -23.67 -7.20
C SER A 68 23.59 -25.17 -6.89
N PRO A 69 24.38 -25.60 -5.89
CA PRO A 69 24.38 -26.99 -5.47
C PRO A 69 23.06 -27.29 -4.77
N LYS A 70 22.20 -28.07 -5.44
CA LYS A 70 21.14 -28.84 -4.78
C LYS A 70 21.77 -30.11 -4.23
N THR A 71 21.60 -30.35 -2.93
CA THR A 71 21.41 -31.71 -2.40
C THR A 71 20.55 -31.61 -1.14
N ASN A 72 19.27 -31.98 -1.26
CA ASN A 72 18.56 -32.62 -0.16
C ASN A 72 19.12 -34.05 -0.01
N PRO A 73 18.96 -34.66 1.17
CA PRO A 73 18.34 -35.97 1.15
C PRO A 73 17.15 -36.05 2.11
N GLU A 74 16.10 -36.71 1.61
CA GLU A 74 14.96 -37.21 2.38
C GLU A 74 15.37 -38.35 3.33
N HIS A 75 14.60 -38.44 4.42
CA HIS A 75 14.30 -39.55 5.32
C HIS A 75 14.95 -40.94 5.10
N THR A 76 15.52 -41.52 6.15
CA THR A 76 14.97 -42.71 6.86
C THR A 76 15.73 -43.03 8.17
N GLU A 77 14.94 -43.28 9.22
CA GLU A 77 15.09 -44.25 10.33
C GLU A 77 16.28 -44.30 11.32
N SER A 78 15.87 -44.20 12.60
CA SER A 78 16.25 -45.07 13.73
C SER A 78 17.32 -44.64 14.75
N HIS A 79 16.85 -44.65 16.01
CA HIS A 79 17.46 -45.14 17.25
C HIS A 79 18.80 -44.60 17.81
N CYS A 80 18.64 -43.88 18.93
CA CYS A 80 19.18 -44.16 20.28
C CYS A 80 20.69 -44.44 20.49
N GLY A 81 21.35 -43.63 21.33
CA GLY A 81 22.47 -44.11 22.14
C GLY A 81 23.49 -43.09 22.66
N LYS A 82 23.27 -42.60 23.91
CA LYS A 82 24.25 -42.30 25.00
C LYS A 82 25.40 -41.29 24.73
N ALA A 83 25.39 -40.11 25.36
CA ALA A 83 25.89 -39.76 26.71
C ALA A 83 27.23 -39.00 26.58
N VAL A 84 27.46 -37.84 27.21
CA VAL A 84 27.94 -37.74 28.60
C VAL A 84 27.72 -36.32 29.18
N GLN A 85 27.08 -36.32 30.35
CA GLN A 85 27.20 -35.45 31.54
C GLN A 85 27.05 -33.92 31.43
N LYS A 86 25.85 -33.46 31.79
CA LYS A 86 25.58 -32.10 32.27
C LYS A 86 25.50 -32.11 33.80
N ARG A 87 26.33 -31.28 34.46
CA ARG A 87 26.37 -31.10 35.91
C ARG A 87 24.99 -30.66 36.45
N VAL A 88 24.64 -31.29 37.56
CA VAL A 88 23.39 -31.15 38.32
C VAL A 88 23.31 -29.77 38.97
N GLY A 89 22.16 -29.11 38.79
CA GLY A 89 21.80 -27.85 39.44
C GLY A 89 20.30 -27.64 39.30
N GLY A 90 19.51 -28.48 39.96
CA GLY A 90 18.06 -28.45 39.89
C GLY A 90 17.50 -27.15 40.47
N LYS A 91 16.96 -26.27 39.62
CA LYS A 91 15.99 -25.25 40.05
C LYS A 91 14.59 -25.86 39.93
N ILE A 92 14.05 -26.25 41.09
CA ILE A 92 12.70 -26.72 41.29
C ILE A 92 11.71 -25.69 40.69
N LYS A 93 10.92 -26.12 39.70
CA LYS A 93 9.71 -25.41 39.28
C LYS A 93 8.70 -25.52 40.41
N VAL A 94 8.62 -24.50 41.26
CA VAL A 94 7.54 -24.41 42.25
C VAL A 94 6.26 -24.10 41.48
N SER A 95 5.37 -25.09 41.41
CA SER A 95 4.05 -24.98 40.79
C SER A 95 3.23 -23.90 41.49
N ALA A 96 2.44 -23.15 40.71
CA ALA A 96 1.58 -22.07 41.18
C ALA A 96 0.62 -22.47 42.33
N ALA A 97 0.38 -23.78 42.52
CA ALA A 97 -0.44 -24.34 43.59
C ALA A 97 0.18 -24.23 45.00
N LYS A 98 1.52 -24.14 45.15
CA LYS A 98 2.17 -24.00 46.47
C LYS A 98 2.13 -22.57 47.04
N ARG A 99 1.74 -21.55 46.26
CA ARG A 99 1.60 -20.17 46.74
C ARG A 99 0.26 -19.85 47.38
N ALA A 100 -0.72 -20.75 47.26
CA ALA A 100 -2.08 -20.56 47.79
C ALA A 100 -2.26 -21.08 49.24
N LYS A 101 -1.21 -21.58 49.89
CA LYS A 101 -1.28 -22.11 51.28
C LYS A 101 -0.51 -21.27 52.31
N GLN A 102 -0.05 -20.08 51.94
CA GLN A 102 0.54 -19.11 52.86
C GLN A 102 -0.29 -17.82 52.80
N GLU A 103 -1.59 -17.95 53.10
CA GLU A 103 -2.47 -16.83 53.44
C GLU A 103 -2.46 -16.65 54.96
N CYS A 104 -1.33 -16.19 55.50
CA CYS A 104 -1.28 -15.54 56.82
C CYS A 104 -0.29 -14.37 56.71
N ASP A 105 -0.79 -13.17 56.95
CA ASP A 105 -0.05 -11.94 57.25
C ASP A 105 0.90 -11.37 56.20
N ILE A 106 0.38 -11.05 55.01
CA ILE A 106 1.01 -10.08 54.12
C ILE A 106 0.34 -8.71 54.36
N PRO A 107 1.09 -7.66 54.77
CA PRO A 107 0.53 -6.32 54.99
C PRO A 107 -0.22 -5.84 53.73
N ALA A 108 -1.42 -5.27 53.91
CA ALA A 108 -2.30 -4.83 52.81
C ALA A 108 -1.57 -3.93 51.78
N THR A 109 -0.65 -3.09 52.26
CA THR A 109 0.24 -2.23 51.44
C THR A 109 1.07 -3.01 50.41
N THR A 110 1.54 -4.21 50.76
CA THR A 110 2.35 -5.07 49.88
C THR A 110 1.52 -5.75 48.79
N ARG A 111 0.24 -6.05 49.08
CA ARG A 111 -0.73 -6.60 48.12
C ARG A 111 -1.11 -5.55 47.08
N ASP A 112 -1.34 -4.32 47.51
CA ASP A 112 -1.66 -3.20 46.63
C ASP A 112 -0.47 -2.83 45.75
N GLU A 113 0.75 -2.80 46.29
CA GLU A 113 1.98 -2.64 45.49
C GLU A 113 2.15 -3.75 44.44
N TYR A 114 1.86 -5.01 44.78
CA TYR A 114 1.91 -6.11 43.83
C TYR A 114 0.87 -5.94 42.72
N GLN A 115 -0.35 -5.53 43.06
CA GLN A 115 -1.41 -5.25 42.08
C GLN A 115 -1.01 -4.10 41.16
N ILE A 116 -0.46 -3.00 41.70
CA ILE A 116 0.05 -1.87 40.92
C ILE A 116 1.19 -2.32 39.99
N ARG A 117 2.16 -3.10 40.47
CA ARG A 117 3.26 -3.63 39.64
C ARG A 117 2.74 -4.61 38.58
N ARG A 118 1.75 -5.43 38.90
CA ARG A 118 1.09 -6.34 37.94
C ARG A 118 0.36 -5.54 36.88
N GLN A 119 -0.41 -4.52 37.27
CA GLN A 119 -1.12 -3.65 36.35
C GLN A 119 -0.13 -2.93 35.43
N LYS A 120 0.94 -2.33 35.97
CA LYS A 120 2.02 -1.73 35.16
C LYS A 120 2.65 -2.71 34.16
N ARG A 121 2.82 -3.98 34.52
CA ARG A 121 3.30 -5.02 33.58
C ARG A 121 2.26 -5.39 32.53
N LEU A 122 0.99 -5.48 32.91
CA LEU A 122 -0.12 -5.76 32.00
C LEU A 122 -0.30 -4.61 31.01
N ASP A 123 -0.24 -3.36 31.47
CA ASP A 123 -0.31 -2.15 30.64
C ASP A 123 0.91 -2.06 29.70
N LYS A 124 2.12 -2.35 30.22
CA LYS A 124 3.34 -2.40 29.39
C LYS A 124 3.30 -3.50 28.32
N ASN A 125 2.66 -4.63 28.63
CA ASN A 125 2.51 -5.77 27.71
C ASN A 125 1.22 -5.73 26.90
N LYS A 126 0.38 -4.70 27.08
CA LYS A 126 -0.83 -4.52 26.27
C LYS A 126 -0.39 -4.39 24.81
N PRO A 127 -1.02 -5.14 23.88
CA PRO A 127 -0.67 -5.05 22.47
C PRO A 127 -0.94 -3.61 22.00
N LYS A 128 0.14 -2.90 21.64
CA LYS A 128 0.05 -1.60 20.98
C LYS A 128 -0.53 -1.77 19.59
N ASP A 129 -1.47 -0.91 19.24
CA ASP A 129 -1.99 -0.83 17.88
C ASP A 129 -1.04 -0.05 16.97
N LEU A 130 -1.28 -0.09 15.66
CA LEU A 130 -0.45 0.57 14.66
C LEU A 130 -0.33 2.08 14.95
N GLU A 131 -1.46 2.71 15.27
CA GLU A 131 -1.57 4.14 15.50
C GLU A 131 -0.78 4.58 16.73
N ASP A 132 -0.58 3.71 17.73
CA ASP A 132 0.26 4.00 18.90
C ASP A 132 1.74 4.15 18.54
N TYR A 133 2.22 3.40 17.53
CA TYR A 133 3.60 3.54 17.06
C TYR A 133 3.77 4.85 16.28
N LEU A 134 2.81 5.20 15.44
CA LEU A 134 2.86 6.42 14.62
C LEU A 134 2.72 7.70 15.45
N ARG A 135 1.95 7.65 16.55
CA ARG A 135 1.85 8.78 17.52
C ARG A 135 3.12 9.03 18.33
N SER A 136 4.08 8.10 18.33
CA SER A 136 5.32 8.23 19.10
C SER A 136 6.44 9.00 18.37
N GLU A 137 6.11 9.59 17.23
CA GLU A 137 7.06 10.35 16.42
C GLU A 137 7.24 11.76 16.98
N PRO A 138 8.49 12.30 16.95
CA PRO A 138 8.79 13.63 17.45
C PRO A 138 8.15 14.73 16.60
N ARG A 139 7.76 15.82 17.25
CA ARG A 139 7.35 17.06 16.59
C ARG A 139 8.58 17.88 16.20
N GLU A 140 8.34 18.93 15.42
CA GLU A 140 9.35 19.93 15.08
C GLU A 140 10.04 20.45 16.36
N GLY A 141 11.39 20.41 16.37
CA GLY A 141 12.21 20.82 17.51
C GLY A 141 12.41 19.77 18.61
N GLU A 142 11.73 18.61 18.58
CA GLU A 142 11.86 17.58 19.62
C GLU A 142 13.00 16.57 19.35
N ALA A 143 13.52 16.52 18.13
CA ALA A 143 14.48 15.51 17.69
C ALA A 143 15.39 16.01 16.55
N ALA A 144 16.33 15.17 16.10
CA ALA A 144 17.28 15.49 15.03
C ALA A 144 16.59 15.71 13.67
N HIS A 145 15.53 14.94 13.40
CA HIS A 145 14.66 15.12 12.23
C HIS A 145 13.20 15.04 12.68
N PHE A 146 12.32 15.69 11.93
CA PHE A 146 10.88 15.56 12.06
C PHE A 146 10.28 15.17 10.71
N LEU A 147 9.08 14.59 10.74
CA LEU A 147 8.35 14.22 9.54
C LEU A 147 7.12 15.12 9.38
N ASP A 148 7.08 15.87 8.29
CA ASP A 148 5.88 16.59 7.86
C ASP A 148 5.16 15.78 6.78
N ILE A 149 3.87 15.49 6.98
CA ILE A 149 3.03 14.77 6.02
C ILE A 149 1.91 15.70 5.59
N ARG A 150 1.86 16.02 4.30
CA ARG A 150 0.84 16.87 3.70
C ARG A 150 -0.04 16.06 2.76
N LEU A 151 -1.34 16.34 2.79
CA LEU A 151 -2.33 15.73 1.92
C LEU A 151 -2.94 16.79 1.01
N TYR A 152 -2.88 16.57 -0.29
CA TYR A 152 -3.41 17.49 -1.30
C TYR A 152 -4.53 16.83 -2.10
N LYS A 153 -5.58 17.59 -2.39
CA LYS A 153 -6.71 17.12 -3.21
C LYS A 153 -6.37 17.31 -4.69
N CYS A 154 -6.18 16.19 -5.40
CA CYS A 154 -5.82 16.20 -6.82
C CYS A 154 -7.02 16.44 -7.76
N SER A 155 -8.27 16.25 -7.29
CA SER A 155 -9.47 16.45 -8.11
C SER A 155 -10.70 16.90 -7.30
N PRO A 156 -11.31 18.07 -7.60
CA PRO A 156 -10.81 19.10 -8.53
C PRO A 156 -9.48 19.67 -8.04
N ARG A 157 -8.62 20.12 -8.96
CA ARG A 157 -7.30 20.67 -8.62
C ARG A 157 -7.45 21.83 -7.64
N SER A 158 -6.86 21.71 -6.46
CA SER A 158 -6.85 22.82 -5.50
C SER A 158 -5.70 23.77 -5.84
N ALA A 159 -5.83 25.06 -5.52
CA ALA A 159 -4.77 26.05 -5.76
C ALA A 159 -3.48 25.70 -4.99
N GLU A 160 -3.64 25.05 -3.83
CA GLU A 160 -2.55 24.52 -3.01
C GLU A 160 -1.82 23.34 -3.67
N PHE A 161 -2.51 22.53 -4.47
CA PHE A 161 -1.92 21.42 -5.22
C PHE A 161 -1.14 21.91 -6.46
N GLU A 162 -1.67 22.90 -7.18
CA GLU A 162 -0.97 23.55 -8.30
C GLU A 162 0.33 24.22 -7.83
N ALA A 163 0.34 24.84 -6.64
CA ALA A 163 1.53 25.47 -6.06
C ALA A 163 2.65 24.47 -5.68
N THR A 164 2.31 23.21 -5.39
CA THR A 164 3.28 22.13 -5.09
C THR A 164 3.67 21.32 -6.32
N LEU A 165 2.98 21.51 -7.43
CA LEU A 165 3.17 20.71 -8.65
C LEU A 165 4.58 20.87 -9.22
N ASP A 166 5.18 22.05 -9.08
CA ASP A 166 6.56 22.31 -9.52
C ASP A 166 7.57 21.47 -8.73
N GLU A 167 7.36 21.30 -7.42
CA GLU A 167 8.22 20.49 -6.54
C GLU A 167 8.00 18.98 -6.76
N GLU A 168 6.77 18.55 -6.99
CA GLU A 168 6.42 17.16 -7.31
C GLU A 168 6.92 16.77 -8.71
N LEU A 169 6.75 17.64 -9.70
CA LEU A 169 7.29 17.48 -11.04
C LEU A 169 8.81 17.46 -10.99
N LYS A 170 9.45 18.26 -10.13
CA LYS A 170 10.90 18.21 -9.90
C LYS A 170 11.34 16.87 -9.30
N LEU A 171 10.63 16.29 -8.34
CA LEU A 171 10.96 14.96 -7.80
C LEU A 171 10.71 13.83 -8.82
N TYR A 172 9.58 13.87 -9.52
CA TYR A 172 9.26 12.90 -10.57
C TYR A 172 10.22 13.00 -11.75
N SER A 173 10.57 14.22 -12.16
CA SER A 173 11.56 14.49 -13.20
C SER A 173 12.97 14.17 -12.72
N ALA A 174 13.32 14.37 -11.45
CA ALA A 174 14.58 13.92 -10.88
C ALA A 174 14.65 12.39 -10.75
N TYR A 175 13.53 11.71 -10.50
CA TYR A 175 13.46 10.25 -10.59
C TYR A 175 13.63 9.79 -12.05
N GLN A 176 12.94 10.43 -13.00
CA GLN A 176 13.13 10.15 -14.42
C GLN A 176 14.56 10.48 -14.86
N ALA A 177 15.17 11.58 -14.44
CA ALA A 177 16.50 12.03 -14.82
C ALA A 177 17.62 11.36 -14.02
N ALA A 178 17.41 10.86 -12.80
CA ALA A 178 18.39 9.99 -12.14
C ALA A 178 18.45 8.62 -12.82
N VAL A 179 17.35 8.22 -13.48
CA VAL A 179 17.25 7.00 -14.28
C VAL A 179 17.58 7.27 -15.78
N CYS A 180 17.40 8.49 -16.29
CA CYS A 180 17.52 8.88 -17.71
C CYS A 180 18.51 10.05 -18.02
N LYS A 181 19.20 10.60 -17.01
CA LYS A 181 20.32 11.58 -16.95
C LYS A 181 20.14 12.99 -17.55
N GLU A 182 19.85 14.02 -16.73
CA GLU A 182 20.18 15.45 -17.03
C GLU A 182 20.13 16.40 -15.80
N ALA A 183 20.72 17.61 -15.90
CA ALA A 183 21.29 18.38 -14.77
C ALA A 183 20.69 19.79 -14.47
N PRO A 184 20.85 20.32 -13.23
CA PRO A 184 20.09 21.46 -12.69
C PRO A 184 20.96 22.56 -12.02
N GLU A 185 20.97 23.76 -12.57
CA GLU A 185 21.69 24.95 -12.09
C GLU A 185 20.65 26.08 -12.10
N ASP A 186 20.31 26.90 -11.10
CA ASP A 186 20.83 27.25 -9.78
C ASP A 186 19.64 27.72 -8.90
N LEU A 187 19.73 27.52 -7.59
CA LEU A 187 18.60 27.54 -6.65
C LEU A 187 18.29 28.93 -6.01
N THR A 188 17.05 29.41 -6.20
CA THR A 188 16.33 30.50 -5.48
C THR A 188 14.93 29.98 -5.09
N ARG A 189 14.30 30.44 -3.97
CA ARG A 189 13.05 29.88 -3.33
C ARG A 189 13.16 28.41 -2.87
N ASP A 190 13.79 27.62 -3.72
CA ASP A 190 14.52 26.39 -3.48
C ASP A 190 15.40 26.36 -2.21
N GLY A 191 15.87 27.48 -1.67
CA GLY A 191 16.63 27.52 -0.41
C GLY A 191 15.79 27.17 0.83
N PHE A 192 14.50 27.50 0.81
CA PHE A 192 13.55 27.18 1.88
C PHE A 192 13.00 25.76 1.72
N ILE A 193 12.70 25.36 0.48
CA ILE A 193 12.36 23.97 0.10
C ILE A 193 13.56 23.04 0.35
N LYS A 194 14.81 23.52 0.27
CA LYS A 194 16.02 22.76 0.64
C LYS A 194 16.09 22.36 2.11
N GLN A 195 15.45 23.09 3.02
CA GLN A 195 15.40 22.68 4.44
C GLN A 195 14.38 21.55 4.67
N LEU A 196 13.31 21.52 3.87
CA LEU A 196 12.33 20.44 3.84
C LEU A 196 12.61 19.51 2.67
N LYS A 197 13.53 18.56 2.85
CA LYS A 197 13.83 17.59 1.81
C LYS A 197 12.62 16.69 1.55
N LEU A 198 11.97 16.82 0.39
CA LEU A 198 10.91 15.93 -0.05
C LEU A 198 11.49 14.52 -0.28
N ILE A 199 11.18 13.60 0.63
CA ILE A 199 11.74 12.24 0.59
C ILE A 199 10.83 11.21 -0.09
N ALA A 200 9.52 11.46 -0.17
CA ALA A 200 8.55 10.52 -0.74
C ALA A 200 7.24 11.21 -1.16
N VAL A 201 6.59 10.65 -2.19
CA VAL A 201 5.27 11.05 -2.69
C VAL A 201 4.42 9.80 -2.90
N GLY A 202 3.17 9.87 -2.44
CA GLY A 202 2.16 8.84 -2.60
C GLY A 202 0.90 9.38 -3.28
N VAL A 203 0.52 8.80 -4.42
CA VAL A 203 -0.72 9.10 -5.14
C VAL A 203 -1.77 8.08 -4.72
N LEU A 204 -2.84 8.58 -4.08
CA LEU A 204 -3.87 7.76 -3.46
C LEU A 204 -5.24 8.08 -4.06
N ASP A 205 -6.01 7.04 -4.38
CA ASP A 205 -7.43 7.17 -4.73
C ASP A 205 -8.28 6.81 -3.50
N LEU A 206 -9.09 7.76 -3.03
CA LEU A 206 -10.12 7.51 -2.03
C LEU A 206 -11.42 7.13 -2.71
N VAL A 207 -11.96 5.96 -2.40
CA VAL A 207 -13.19 5.43 -2.99
C VAL A 207 -14.16 4.99 -1.89
N PRO A 208 -15.47 4.91 -2.17
CA PRO A 208 -16.41 4.29 -1.23
C PRO A 208 -15.92 2.89 -0.86
N GLY A 209 -15.83 2.61 0.44
CA GLY A 209 -15.36 1.32 0.93
C GLY A 209 -13.83 1.10 0.93
N GLY A 210 -12.98 2.07 0.53
CA GLY A 210 -11.54 1.85 0.58
C GLY A 210 -10.60 2.96 0.11
N LEU A 211 -9.29 2.67 0.19
CA LEU A 211 -8.20 3.49 -0.31
C LEU A 211 -7.33 2.64 -1.24
N SER A 212 -7.01 3.19 -2.41
CA SER A 212 -6.09 2.57 -3.37
C SER A 212 -4.78 3.33 -3.46
N SER A 213 -3.69 2.67 -3.08
CA SER A 213 -2.33 3.18 -3.23
C SER A 213 -1.90 2.98 -4.69
N VAL A 214 -1.96 4.05 -5.49
CA VAL A 214 -1.77 3.99 -6.94
C VAL A 214 -0.28 4.01 -7.28
N HIS A 215 0.40 5.06 -6.84
CA HIS A 215 1.83 5.24 -7.04
C HIS A 215 2.48 5.65 -5.74
N PHE A 216 3.66 5.10 -5.46
CA PHE A 216 4.49 5.54 -4.37
C PHE A 216 5.94 5.55 -4.83
N PHE A 217 6.57 6.72 -4.80
CA PHE A 217 7.96 6.92 -5.20
C PHE A 217 8.66 7.77 -4.16
N TYR A 218 9.97 7.57 -4.02
CA TYR A 218 10.75 8.16 -2.94
C TYR A 218 12.22 8.28 -3.33
N ASP A 219 12.93 9.21 -2.69
CA ASP A 219 14.36 9.40 -2.87
C ASP A 219 15.12 8.15 -2.37
N THR A 220 15.86 7.51 -3.27
CA THR A 220 16.59 6.27 -3.00
C THR A 220 17.66 6.39 -1.93
N CYS A 221 18.11 7.61 -1.60
CA CYS A 221 18.98 7.87 -0.45
C CYS A 221 18.35 7.36 0.86
N TYR A 222 17.02 7.33 0.94
CA TYR A 222 16.26 6.86 2.11
C TYR A 222 15.79 5.39 1.99
N LYS A 223 16.37 4.60 1.09
CA LYS A 223 16.01 3.18 0.92
C LYS A 223 16.17 2.37 2.23
N PHE A 224 17.11 2.76 3.10
CA PHE A 224 17.31 2.15 4.41
C PHE A 224 16.09 2.30 5.34
N LEU A 225 15.25 3.31 5.14
CA LEU A 225 13.99 3.53 5.89
C LEU A 225 12.85 2.62 5.42
N ARG A 226 13.00 1.93 4.28
CA ARG A 226 11.95 1.08 3.68
C ARG A 226 10.61 1.82 3.53
N LEU A 227 10.68 2.99 2.89
CA LEU A 227 9.56 3.93 2.79
C LEU A 227 8.29 3.33 2.20
N SER A 228 8.38 2.36 1.27
CA SER A 228 7.19 1.66 0.73
C SER A 228 6.41 0.87 1.80
N THR A 229 7.09 0.34 2.81
CA THR A 229 6.39 -0.32 3.93
C THR A 229 5.87 0.73 4.90
N TYR A 230 6.64 1.79 5.15
CA TYR A 230 6.26 2.88 6.03
C TYR A 230 5.00 3.62 5.54
N SER A 231 4.93 3.99 4.26
CA SER A 231 3.74 4.67 3.71
C SER A 231 2.52 3.78 3.73
N ALA A 232 2.65 2.49 3.41
CA ALA A 232 1.52 1.55 3.51
C ALA A 232 0.98 1.44 4.94
N LEU A 233 1.85 1.48 5.96
CA LEU A 233 1.41 1.54 7.36
C LEU A 233 0.72 2.86 7.68
N ARG A 234 1.22 3.99 7.16
CA ARG A 234 0.58 5.31 7.30
C ARG A 234 -0.80 5.35 6.63
N GLU A 235 -0.92 4.81 5.42
CA GLU A 235 -2.16 4.72 4.65
C GLU A 235 -3.21 3.84 5.36
N ILE A 236 -2.80 2.71 5.95
CA ILE A 236 -3.69 1.88 6.77
C ILE A 236 -4.15 2.61 8.04
N ALA A 237 -3.27 3.36 8.70
CA ALA A 237 -3.67 4.16 9.86
C ALA A 237 -4.63 5.29 9.45
N PHE A 238 -4.35 5.95 8.33
CA PHE A 238 -5.16 7.03 7.79
C PHE A 238 -6.58 6.57 7.44
N ILE A 239 -6.72 5.46 6.73
CA ILE A 239 -8.05 4.96 6.34
C ILE A 239 -8.88 4.49 7.54
N ARG A 240 -8.24 3.95 8.58
CA ARG A 240 -8.90 3.63 9.85
C ARG A 240 -9.38 4.88 10.57
N ASP A 241 -8.58 5.93 10.56
CA ASP A 241 -8.95 7.21 11.14
C ASP A 241 -10.15 7.82 10.41
N LEU A 242 -10.16 7.79 9.08
CA LEU A 242 -11.31 8.21 8.27
C LEU A 242 -12.58 7.45 8.63
N HIS A 243 -12.51 6.12 8.70
CA HIS A 243 -13.65 5.29 9.07
C HIS A 243 -14.17 5.60 10.48
N ARG A 244 -13.27 5.70 11.47
CA ARG A 244 -13.64 6.00 12.87
C ARG A 244 -14.23 7.39 13.03
N THR A 245 -13.68 8.38 12.34
CA THR A 245 -14.05 9.78 12.48
C THR A 245 -15.31 10.14 11.68
N PHE A 246 -15.43 9.60 10.47
CA PHE A 246 -16.48 10.00 9.51
C PHE A 246 -17.47 8.89 9.17
N GLY A 247 -17.23 7.63 9.55
CA GLY A 247 -18.08 6.50 9.14
C GLY A 247 -19.54 6.59 9.62
N SER A 248 -19.80 7.28 10.74
CA SER A 248 -21.16 7.52 11.22
C SER A 248 -21.90 8.63 10.46
N ARG A 249 -21.18 9.48 9.72
CA ARG A 249 -21.73 10.68 9.05
C ARG A 249 -21.68 10.59 7.53
N VAL A 250 -20.69 9.87 6.99
CA VAL A 250 -20.40 9.78 5.57
C VAL A 250 -20.59 8.33 5.14
N ALA A 251 -21.65 8.06 4.39
CA ALA A 251 -22.00 6.71 3.93
C ALA A 251 -20.83 6.02 3.18
N ALA A 252 -20.02 6.77 2.42
CA ALA A 252 -18.85 6.25 1.72
C ALA A 252 -17.79 5.64 2.65
N TYR A 253 -17.77 6.03 3.93
CA TYR A 253 -16.84 5.56 4.95
C TYR A 253 -17.50 4.69 6.03
N ALA A 254 -18.78 4.36 5.88
CA ALA A 254 -19.55 3.62 6.89
C ALA A 254 -19.16 2.14 6.97
N ASP A 255 -18.78 1.54 5.85
CA ASP A 255 -18.38 0.13 5.79
C ASP A 255 -16.90 -0.07 6.14
N PRO A 256 -16.51 -1.28 6.58
CA PRO A 256 -15.11 -1.63 6.83
C PRO A 256 -14.23 -1.32 5.62
N MET A 257 -13.30 -0.39 5.81
CA MET A 257 -12.50 0.10 4.70
C MET A 257 -11.45 -0.92 4.27
N GLN A 258 -11.33 -1.13 2.96
CA GLN A 258 -10.29 -1.97 2.39
C GLN A 258 -9.12 -1.12 1.88
N TYR A 259 -7.90 -1.64 2.02
CA TYR A 259 -6.68 -0.99 1.56
C TYR A 259 -6.05 -1.77 0.41
N THR A 260 -5.97 -1.15 -0.77
CA THR A 260 -5.34 -1.75 -1.95
C THR A 260 -3.87 -1.33 -2.04
N LEU A 261 -2.95 -2.29 -2.02
CA LEU A 261 -1.51 -2.02 -2.20
C LEU A 261 -1.12 -1.91 -3.68
N GLY A 262 -2.08 -1.67 -4.57
CA GLY A 262 -1.91 -1.66 -6.01
C GLY A 262 -1.69 -3.05 -6.60
N SER A 263 -0.80 -3.14 -7.59
CA SER A 263 -0.51 -4.38 -8.31
C SER A 263 0.52 -5.26 -7.59
N TYR A 264 0.28 -6.56 -7.58
CA TYR A 264 1.19 -7.60 -7.09
C TYR A 264 1.60 -8.51 -8.24
N VAL A 265 2.90 -8.58 -8.49
CA VAL A 265 3.51 -9.49 -9.46
C VAL A 265 4.31 -10.53 -8.69
N HIS A 266 3.85 -11.78 -8.72
CA HIS A 266 4.38 -12.85 -7.87
C HIS A 266 5.86 -13.16 -8.13
N SER A 267 6.29 -13.13 -9.39
CA SER A 267 7.69 -13.33 -9.78
C SER A 267 8.62 -12.16 -9.43
N CYS A 268 8.09 -11.01 -8.99
CA CYS A 268 8.88 -9.81 -8.74
C CYS A 268 9.27 -9.67 -7.27
N ALA A 269 10.56 -9.83 -6.96
CA ALA A 269 11.09 -9.71 -5.60
C ALA A 269 10.77 -8.34 -4.95
N LYS A 270 10.79 -7.25 -5.73
CA LYS A 270 10.45 -5.89 -5.23
C LYS A 270 9.00 -5.79 -4.75
N MET A 271 8.09 -6.63 -5.25
CA MET A 271 6.67 -6.62 -4.89
C MET A 271 6.33 -7.57 -3.74
N GLN A 272 7.29 -8.38 -3.27
CA GLN A 272 7.07 -9.37 -2.21
C GLN A 272 6.74 -8.72 -0.86
N TYR A 273 7.12 -7.47 -0.61
CA TYR A 273 6.76 -6.82 0.65
C TYR A 273 5.23 -6.71 0.83
N LYS A 274 4.45 -6.60 -0.26
CA LYS A 274 2.99 -6.46 -0.23
C LYS A 274 2.29 -7.67 0.39
N THR A 275 2.93 -8.85 0.37
CA THR A 275 2.37 -10.08 0.96
C THR A 275 2.42 -10.09 2.49
N HIS A 276 3.19 -9.19 3.09
CA HIS A 276 3.38 -9.10 4.54
C HIS A 276 2.28 -8.27 5.22
N PHE A 277 1.34 -7.73 4.46
CA PHE A 277 0.14 -7.10 4.98
C PHE A 277 -0.94 -8.16 5.07
N SER A 278 -1.50 -8.41 6.25
CA SER A 278 -2.41 -9.52 6.49
C SER A 278 -3.53 -9.09 7.44
N PRO A 279 -4.79 -9.54 7.21
CA PRO A 279 -5.20 -10.48 6.17
C PRO A 279 -5.29 -9.83 4.78
N SER A 280 -4.68 -10.49 3.78
CA SER A 280 -4.69 -10.04 2.38
C SER A 280 -5.38 -11.02 1.46
N ARG A 281 -5.94 -10.49 0.37
CA ARG A 281 -6.65 -11.23 -0.68
C ARG A 281 -6.19 -10.74 -2.05
N LEU A 282 -6.16 -11.64 -3.03
CA LEU A 282 -6.00 -11.29 -4.44
C LEU A 282 -7.34 -11.39 -5.17
N ILE A 283 -7.54 -10.52 -6.14
CA ILE A 283 -8.69 -10.61 -7.04
C ILE A 283 -8.43 -11.71 -8.08
N CYS A 284 -9.36 -12.66 -8.19
CA CYS A 284 -9.34 -13.67 -9.25
C CYS A 284 -9.47 -12.99 -10.63
N PRO A 285 -8.55 -13.23 -11.59
CA PRO A 285 -8.57 -12.56 -12.90
C PRO A 285 -9.80 -12.92 -13.75
N ASP A 286 -10.44 -14.06 -13.48
CA ASP A 286 -11.56 -14.54 -14.28
C ASP A 286 -12.92 -14.19 -13.68
N THR A 287 -13.04 -14.28 -12.36
CA THR A 287 -14.33 -14.13 -11.64
C THR A 287 -14.43 -12.84 -10.83
N TYR A 288 -13.32 -12.12 -10.65
CA TYR A 288 -13.17 -10.93 -9.79
C TYR A 288 -13.53 -11.13 -8.32
N THR A 289 -13.67 -12.38 -7.89
CA THR A 289 -13.85 -12.70 -6.47
C THR A 289 -12.54 -12.55 -5.72
N MET A 290 -12.62 -12.02 -4.51
CA MET A 290 -11.46 -11.92 -3.61
C MET A 290 -11.15 -13.30 -3.02
N VAL A 291 -9.90 -13.75 -3.17
CA VAL A 291 -9.43 -15.05 -2.69
C VAL A 291 -8.26 -14.85 -1.71
N PRO A 292 -8.21 -15.56 -0.57
CA PRO A 292 -7.11 -15.42 0.41
C PRO A 292 -5.73 -15.57 -0.23
N LEU A 293 -4.82 -14.66 0.11
CA LEU A 293 -3.49 -14.58 -0.49
C LEU A 293 -2.72 -15.89 -0.38
N GLN A 294 -2.80 -16.59 0.76
CA GLN A 294 -2.08 -17.85 0.99
C GLN A 294 -2.52 -18.95 0.01
N LYS A 295 -3.81 -18.99 -0.37
CA LYS A 295 -4.30 -19.91 -1.40
C LYS A 295 -3.71 -19.53 -2.76
N CYS A 296 -3.78 -18.25 -3.11
CA CYS A 296 -3.27 -17.76 -4.40
C CYS A 296 -1.76 -17.94 -4.55
N GLN A 297 -0.97 -17.74 -3.50
CA GLN A 297 0.49 -17.93 -3.54
C GLN A 297 0.86 -19.37 -3.90
N ARG A 298 0.27 -20.37 -3.22
CA ARG A 298 0.52 -21.79 -3.53
C ARG A 298 0.23 -22.13 -4.99
N MET A 299 -0.84 -21.56 -5.55
CA MET A 299 -1.17 -21.74 -6.96
C MET A 299 -0.13 -21.05 -7.85
N LEU A 300 0.25 -19.81 -7.55
CA LEU A 300 1.20 -19.05 -8.37
C LEU A 300 2.63 -19.62 -8.33
N ASP A 301 2.99 -20.36 -7.28
CA ASP A 301 4.26 -21.09 -7.17
C ASP A 301 4.33 -22.23 -8.22
N GLU A 302 3.20 -22.85 -8.58
CA GLU A 302 3.13 -23.94 -9.56
C GLU A 302 3.09 -23.43 -11.00
N LYS A 303 2.27 -22.40 -11.27
CA LYS A 303 2.06 -21.86 -12.62
C LYS A 303 1.88 -20.36 -12.58
N ARG A 304 2.47 -19.69 -13.57
CA ARG A 304 2.45 -18.23 -13.69
C ARG A 304 1.05 -17.61 -13.78
N ARG A 305 0.06 -18.33 -14.30
CA ARG A 305 -1.31 -17.85 -14.49
C ARG A 305 -2.31 -18.88 -13.97
N TYR A 306 -3.14 -18.47 -13.02
CA TYR A 306 -4.20 -19.29 -12.44
C TYR A 306 -5.52 -18.53 -12.32
N ARG A 307 -6.62 -19.28 -12.43
CA ARG A 307 -7.93 -18.91 -11.92
C ARG A 307 -7.96 -19.23 -10.42
N PHE A 308 -8.07 -18.22 -9.56
CA PHE A 308 -8.01 -18.43 -8.10
C PHE A 308 -9.32 -18.92 -7.48
N ALA A 309 -10.45 -18.58 -8.10
CA ALA A 309 -11.77 -18.95 -7.61
C ALA A 309 -12.07 -20.43 -7.84
N ASP A 310 -12.93 -21.00 -6.99
CA ASP A 310 -13.34 -22.40 -7.11
C ASP A 310 -14.14 -22.65 -8.41
N ALA A 311 -14.12 -23.90 -8.90
CA ALA A 311 -14.73 -24.26 -10.19
C ALA A 311 -16.20 -23.82 -10.32
N GLY A 312 -16.98 -23.87 -9.24
CA GLY A 312 -18.40 -23.48 -9.23
C GLY A 312 -18.66 -21.97 -9.30
N VAL A 313 -17.66 -21.11 -9.10
CA VAL A 313 -17.85 -19.65 -9.10
C VAL A 313 -17.96 -19.13 -10.53
N LYS A 314 -19.16 -18.75 -10.97
CA LYS A 314 -19.37 -18.19 -12.32
C LYS A 314 -18.82 -16.77 -12.40
N LYS A 315 -18.28 -16.41 -13.57
CA LYS A 315 -17.92 -15.02 -13.88
C LYS A 315 -19.19 -14.18 -13.92
N ALA A 316 -19.17 -13.01 -13.27
CA ALA A 316 -20.27 -12.06 -13.36
C ALA A 316 -20.53 -11.69 -14.83
N PRO A 317 -21.80 -11.59 -15.28
CA PRO A 317 -22.09 -11.18 -16.64
C PRO A 317 -21.54 -9.77 -16.88
N PRO A 318 -20.99 -9.49 -18.07
CA PRO A 318 -20.49 -8.15 -18.39
C PRO A 318 -21.62 -7.14 -18.35
N VAL A 319 -21.30 -5.89 -18.00
CA VAL A 319 -22.26 -4.79 -18.04
C VAL A 319 -22.60 -4.52 -19.51
N LYS A 320 -23.91 -4.53 -19.84
CA LYS A 320 -24.38 -4.19 -21.18
C LYS A 320 -24.05 -2.71 -21.46
N ARG A 321 -23.57 -2.39 -22.66
CA ARG A 321 -23.20 -1.00 -23.05
C ARG A 321 -24.29 0.03 -22.73
N ARG A 322 -25.56 -0.29 -23.02
CA ARG A 322 -26.72 0.58 -22.72
C ARG A 322 -26.96 0.85 -21.22
N LYS A 323 -26.36 0.07 -20.32
CA LYS A 323 -26.47 0.26 -18.86
C LYS A 323 -25.27 1.00 -18.25
N ALA A 324 -24.26 1.31 -19.05
CA ALA A 324 -23.06 2.02 -18.61
C ALA A 324 -23.07 3.44 -19.18
N VAL A 325 -22.58 4.40 -18.39
CA VAL A 325 -22.68 5.82 -18.69
C VAL A 325 -21.28 6.44 -18.81
N LEU A 326 -21.07 7.20 -19.86
CA LEU A 326 -19.91 8.06 -20.11
C LEU A 326 -20.22 9.47 -19.63
N LEU A 327 -19.26 10.06 -18.92
CA LEU A 327 -19.23 11.46 -18.53
C LEU A 327 -18.14 12.13 -19.36
N LEU A 328 -18.54 13.04 -20.24
CA LEU A 328 -17.65 13.77 -21.12
C LEU A 328 -17.74 15.26 -20.79
N PRO A 329 -16.65 16.03 -20.91
CA PRO A 329 -16.75 17.49 -20.84
C PRO A 329 -17.73 17.96 -21.93
N TYR A 330 -18.64 18.87 -21.58
CA TYR A 330 -19.60 19.40 -22.53
C TYR A 330 -18.88 20.14 -23.67
N SER A 331 -19.29 19.85 -24.90
CA SER A 331 -18.85 20.57 -26.09
C SER A 331 -19.94 20.46 -27.16
N HIS A 332 -20.24 21.57 -27.83
CA HIS A 332 -21.17 21.58 -28.97
C HIS A 332 -20.78 20.55 -30.05
N SER A 333 -19.49 20.33 -30.27
CA SER A 333 -18.96 19.35 -31.23
C SER A 333 -19.18 17.89 -30.80
N LEU A 334 -19.33 17.62 -29.50
CA LEU A 334 -19.66 16.28 -28.99
C LEU A 334 -21.16 16.01 -29.11
N VAL A 335 -21.99 17.00 -28.74
CA VAL A 335 -23.44 16.92 -28.80
C VAL A 335 -23.93 16.69 -30.24
N ASN A 336 -23.36 17.39 -31.21
CA ASN A 336 -23.74 17.25 -32.63
C ASN A 336 -23.43 15.86 -33.22
N ARG A 337 -22.57 15.08 -32.56
CA ARG A 337 -22.22 13.70 -32.97
C ARG A 337 -23.05 12.64 -32.28
N LEU A 338 -23.88 13.01 -31.30
CA LEU A 338 -24.77 12.10 -30.59
C LEU A 338 -26.19 12.10 -31.18
N PRO A 339 -26.92 10.98 -31.07
CA PRO A 339 -28.34 10.97 -31.38
C PRO A 339 -29.10 11.89 -30.42
N SER A 340 -30.07 12.64 -30.93
CA SER A 340 -30.74 13.77 -30.27
C SER A 340 -31.53 13.45 -28.98
N CYS A 341 -31.69 12.17 -28.60
CA CYS A 341 -32.70 11.74 -27.62
C CYS A 341 -32.15 10.95 -26.41
N GLU A 342 -30.84 10.74 -26.27
CA GLU A 342 -30.30 9.83 -25.22
C GLU A 342 -29.03 10.38 -24.51
N PHE A 343 -28.99 11.69 -24.24
CA PHE A 343 -27.99 12.28 -23.35
C PHE A 343 -28.59 13.34 -22.43
N THR A 344 -27.99 13.54 -21.27
CA THR A 344 -28.29 14.67 -20.36
C THR A 344 -27.05 15.54 -20.21
N ILE A 345 -27.25 16.81 -19.87
CA ILE A 345 -26.15 17.73 -19.56
C ILE A 345 -26.38 18.19 -18.12
N GLU A 346 -25.44 17.87 -17.24
CA GLU A 346 -25.44 18.27 -15.83
C GLU A 346 -24.12 18.98 -15.54
N ASP A 347 -24.17 20.22 -15.03
CA ASP A 347 -22.99 20.99 -14.60
C ASP A 347 -21.81 20.99 -15.61
N ASN A 348 -22.10 21.28 -16.88
CA ASN A 348 -21.12 21.29 -17.99
C ASN A 348 -20.49 19.92 -18.29
N VAL A 349 -21.14 18.84 -17.87
CA VAL A 349 -20.78 17.45 -18.18
C VAL A 349 -21.89 16.83 -19.03
N LEU A 350 -21.50 16.32 -20.20
CA LEU A 350 -22.32 15.52 -21.09
C LEU A 350 -22.37 14.07 -20.60
N ILE A 351 -23.57 13.58 -20.33
CA ILE A 351 -23.85 12.25 -19.80
C ILE A 351 -24.57 11.44 -20.88
N THR A 352 -23.95 10.38 -21.39
CA THR A 352 -24.57 9.49 -22.40
C THR A 352 -24.23 8.02 -22.14
N ASN A 353 -25.03 7.08 -22.65
CA ASN A 353 -24.70 5.68 -22.49
C ASN A 353 -23.53 5.26 -23.41
N VAL A 354 -22.79 4.21 -23.02
CA VAL A 354 -21.62 3.76 -23.80
C VAL A 354 -22.00 3.34 -25.21
N ALA A 355 -23.20 2.79 -25.45
CA ALA A 355 -23.59 2.31 -26.77
C ALA A 355 -23.68 3.46 -27.78
N ASP A 356 -24.22 4.60 -27.36
CA ASP A 356 -24.44 5.77 -28.21
C ASP A 356 -23.20 6.68 -28.25
N GLY A 357 -22.43 6.71 -27.17
CA GLY A 357 -21.16 7.45 -27.09
C GLY A 357 -19.98 6.78 -27.81
N LEU A 358 -20.13 5.60 -28.42
CA LEU A 358 -19.02 4.93 -29.12
C LEU A 358 -18.43 5.80 -30.25
N ALA A 359 -19.27 6.56 -30.95
CA ALA A 359 -18.83 7.45 -32.03
C ALA A 359 -17.97 8.62 -31.53
N LEU A 360 -17.99 8.90 -30.22
CA LEU A 360 -17.19 9.96 -29.60
C LEU A 360 -15.79 9.48 -29.19
N LEU A 361 -15.57 8.17 -29.14
CA LEU A 361 -14.35 7.55 -28.64
C LEU A 361 -13.46 7.09 -29.81
N ASN A 362 -12.15 7.21 -29.64
CA ASN A 362 -11.20 6.59 -30.57
C ASN A 362 -11.10 5.07 -30.30
N TYR A 363 -10.46 4.34 -31.22
CA TYR A 363 -10.29 2.88 -31.12
C TYR A 363 -9.72 2.42 -29.76
N PHE A 364 -8.72 3.15 -29.24
CA PHE A 364 -8.07 2.78 -27.98
C PHE A 364 -8.99 2.97 -26.78
N ASP A 365 -9.75 4.06 -26.74
CA ASP A 365 -10.72 4.33 -25.68
C ASP A 365 -11.90 3.35 -25.72
N ILE A 366 -12.34 2.95 -26.92
CA ILE A 366 -13.35 1.89 -27.10
C ILE A 366 -12.85 0.56 -26.51
N GLU A 367 -11.61 0.16 -26.80
CA GLU A 367 -11.03 -1.07 -26.25
C GLU A 367 -10.95 -1.02 -24.73
N ASN A 368 -10.52 0.11 -24.17
CA ASN A 368 -10.51 0.32 -22.72
C ASN A 368 -11.92 0.17 -22.15
N VAL A 369 -12.90 0.95 -22.62
CA VAL A 369 -14.27 0.91 -22.12
C VAL A 369 -14.85 -0.51 -22.19
N ASN A 370 -14.60 -1.25 -23.27
CA ASN A 370 -15.01 -2.64 -23.39
C ASN A 370 -14.32 -3.56 -22.37
N GLU A 371 -13.04 -3.31 -22.04
CA GLU A 371 -12.35 -4.01 -20.97
C GLU A 371 -12.98 -3.69 -19.60
N TRP A 372 -13.26 -2.42 -19.31
CA TRP A 372 -13.93 -1.99 -18.07
C TRP A 372 -15.32 -2.64 -17.89
N LEU A 373 -16.13 -2.67 -18.95
CA LEU A 373 -17.46 -3.35 -18.94
C LEU A 373 -17.39 -4.84 -18.64
N ARG A 374 -16.25 -5.49 -18.91
CA ARG A 374 -15.99 -6.90 -18.62
C ARG A 374 -15.33 -7.12 -17.25
N LEU A 375 -14.84 -6.06 -16.61
CA LEU A 375 -14.10 -6.10 -15.34
C LEU A 375 -15.01 -5.92 -14.12
N ILE A 376 -16.05 -5.11 -14.23
CA ILE A 376 -16.90 -4.74 -13.08
C ILE A 376 -18.19 -5.57 -13.13
N PRO A 377 -18.53 -6.34 -12.07
CA PRO A 377 -19.85 -6.96 -11.94
C PRO A 377 -20.93 -5.88 -11.99
N SER A 378 -22.09 -6.16 -12.60
CA SER A 378 -23.23 -5.23 -12.62
C SER A 378 -23.79 -4.99 -11.20
N THR A 379 -23.17 -4.12 -10.41
CA THR A 379 -23.62 -3.72 -9.06
C THR A 379 -24.43 -2.42 -9.07
N GLY A 380 -24.63 -1.79 -10.23
CA GLY A 380 -25.35 -0.53 -10.39
C GLY A 380 -24.94 0.23 -11.66
N ALA A 381 -25.32 1.52 -11.74
CA ALA A 381 -24.90 2.40 -12.82
C ALA A 381 -23.40 2.74 -12.70
N MET A 382 -22.63 2.42 -13.73
CA MET A 382 -21.20 2.74 -13.82
C MET A 382 -21.03 4.09 -14.53
N ARG A 383 -20.35 5.03 -13.86
CA ARG A 383 -19.98 6.35 -14.41
C ARG A 383 -18.49 6.36 -14.78
N ILE A 384 -18.16 6.63 -16.05
CA ILE A 384 -16.79 6.74 -16.54
C ILE A 384 -16.53 8.20 -16.92
N ASP A 385 -15.63 8.87 -16.20
CA ASP A 385 -15.18 10.23 -16.54
C ASP A 385 -14.06 10.18 -17.59
N CYS A 386 -14.27 10.86 -18.72
CA CYS A 386 -13.28 11.00 -19.79
C CYS A 386 -12.82 12.45 -20.00
N SER A 387 -12.80 13.27 -18.95
CA SER A 387 -12.14 14.58 -19.01
C SER A 387 -10.65 14.41 -19.34
N ARG A 388 -10.22 14.93 -20.50
CA ARG A 388 -8.81 15.30 -20.70
C ARG A 388 -8.64 16.66 -20.04
N SER A 389 -7.67 16.78 -19.14
CA SER A 389 -7.24 18.07 -18.65
C SER A 389 -6.75 18.90 -19.84
N GLU A 390 -7.55 19.87 -20.26
CA GLU A 390 -7.06 20.92 -21.14
C GLU A 390 -5.97 21.67 -20.36
N LEU A 391 -4.75 21.65 -20.89
CA LEU A 391 -3.71 22.57 -20.46
C LEU A 391 -4.24 23.99 -20.74
N PRO A 392 -4.14 24.93 -19.79
CA PRO A 392 -4.55 26.30 -20.05
C PRO A 392 -3.73 26.84 -21.22
N SER A 393 -4.43 27.32 -22.25
CA SER A 393 -3.84 28.07 -23.35
C SER A 393 -3.27 29.37 -22.79
N SER A 394 -1.94 29.46 -22.81
CA SER A 394 -1.05 30.63 -22.75
C SER A 394 -1.47 31.81 -21.87
#